data_AF-A0A7W9HBR1-F1
#
_entry.id   AF-A0A7W9HBR1-F1
#
_cell.length_a   1.000
_cell.length_b   1.000
_cell.length_c   1.000
_cell.angle_alpha   90.00
_cell.angle_beta   90.00
_cell.angle_gamma   90.00
#
_symmetry.space_group_name_H-M   'P 1'
#
loop_
_entity.id
_entity.type
_entity.pdbx_description
1 polymer ?
#
loop_
_entity_poly.entity_id
_entity_poly.type
_entity_poly.pdbx_seq_one_letter_code
_entity_poly.pdbx_strand_id
1 'polypeptide(L)'
;MIRARSTAVQALRQGLLERGYLEVEIPMLQQIHGGANARPFTTHINAYDLDLYLRIAPELYLKRLCVGGLEKVFELGRTFRNEGVSYKHNPEFTMLEAYQAFADHDVMLDLVRELVQGAATAAFGTPVAHKDGKEYDISGPWPVRTVYAAVSEALGEEIHPGTDIETLKRLCDRAGVPYTADDGHGDVVLEMYERLVEERTRLPTFDKDFPTDVSPLTRQHRTDPRLAERWDLVAFGTELGTAYSS
;
A
#
# COMPACT_ATOMS: atom_id res chain seq x y z
N MET A 1 -14.40 19.69 6.68
CA MET A 1 -13.98 18.30 6.37
C MET A 1 -14.23 17.91 4.91
N ILE A 2 -15.46 17.97 4.36
CA ILE A 2 -15.74 17.57 2.95
C ILE A 2 -15.01 18.46 1.93
N ARG A 3 -14.98 19.79 2.13
CA ARG A 3 -14.22 20.71 1.26
C ARG A 3 -12.73 20.37 1.22
N ALA A 4 -12.12 20.16 2.40
CA ALA A 4 -10.72 19.76 2.50
C ALA A 4 -10.44 18.44 1.75
N ARG A 5 -11.33 17.43 1.86
CA ARG A 5 -11.24 16.20 1.07
C ARG A 5 -11.29 16.49 -0.44
N SER A 6 -12.25 17.29 -0.89
CA SER A 6 -12.38 17.66 -2.30
C SER A 6 -11.11 18.37 -2.82
N THR A 7 -10.57 19.31 -2.05
CA THR A 7 -9.35 20.03 -2.38
C THR A 7 -8.14 19.11 -2.42
N ALA A 8 -7.97 18.24 -1.43
CA ALA A 8 -6.88 17.27 -1.38
C ALA A 8 -6.93 16.32 -2.58
N VAL A 9 -8.10 15.78 -2.91
CA VAL A 9 -8.32 14.92 -4.09
C VAL A 9 -7.97 15.64 -5.39
N GLN A 10 -8.39 16.89 -5.53
CA GLN A 10 -8.04 17.70 -6.70
C GLN A 10 -6.53 17.94 -6.80
N ALA A 11 -5.87 18.20 -5.67
CA ALA A 11 -4.43 18.39 -5.61
C ALA A 11 -3.65 17.12 -5.96
N LEU A 12 -4.09 15.94 -5.51
CA LEU A 12 -3.50 14.65 -5.91
C LEU A 12 -3.55 14.48 -7.44
N ARG A 13 -4.73 14.71 -8.04
CA ARG A 13 -4.91 14.64 -9.49
C ARG A 13 -3.98 15.63 -10.20
N GLN A 14 -3.99 16.89 -9.77
CA GLN A 14 -3.18 17.94 -10.39
C GLN A 14 -1.68 17.65 -10.29
N GLY A 15 -1.21 17.16 -9.14
CA GLY A 15 0.20 16.82 -8.93
C GLY A 15 0.68 15.70 -9.86
N LEU A 16 -0.18 14.73 -10.19
CA LEU A 16 0.12 13.68 -11.16
C LEU A 16 0.11 14.22 -12.60
N LEU A 17 -0.91 15.02 -12.96
CA LEU A 17 -0.99 15.64 -14.29
C LEU A 17 0.23 16.51 -14.60
N GLU A 18 0.69 17.31 -13.63
CA GLU A 18 1.90 18.15 -13.76
C GLU A 18 3.18 17.34 -13.95
N ARG A 19 3.20 16.09 -13.46
CA ARG A 19 4.32 15.14 -13.62
C ARG A 19 4.21 14.29 -14.89
N GLY A 20 3.22 14.58 -15.74
CA GLY A 20 3.00 13.94 -17.03
C GLY A 20 2.29 12.60 -16.95
N TYR A 21 1.60 12.30 -15.84
CA TYR A 21 0.75 11.11 -15.75
C TYR A 21 -0.57 11.34 -16.49
N LEU A 22 -0.99 10.34 -17.25
CA LEU A 22 -2.28 10.33 -17.94
C LEU A 22 -3.37 9.74 -17.01
N GLU A 23 -4.42 10.51 -16.74
CA GLU A 23 -5.60 9.98 -16.05
C GLU A 23 -6.38 9.07 -17.01
N VAL A 24 -6.67 7.85 -16.56
CA VAL A 24 -7.38 6.84 -17.35
C VAL A 24 -8.55 6.27 -16.56
N GLU A 25 -9.53 5.71 -17.28
CA GLU A 25 -10.68 5.03 -16.69
C GLU A 25 -10.66 3.55 -17.09
N ILE A 26 -10.83 2.69 -16.10
CA ILE A 26 -10.63 1.24 -16.24
C ILE A 26 -11.91 0.51 -15.80
N PRO A 27 -12.26 -0.65 -16.39
CA PRO A 27 -13.48 -1.36 -16.02
C PRO A 27 -13.60 -1.64 -14.51
N MET A 28 -14.75 -1.28 -13.95
CA MET A 28 -15.13 -1.64 -12.57
C MET A 28 -15.72 -3.05 -12.48
N LEU A 29 -16.29 -3.55 -13.57
CA LEU A 29 -16.76 -4.93 -13.69
C LEU A 29 -15.71 -5.75 -14.45
N GLN A 30 -15.24 -6.83 -13.84
CA GLN A 30 -14.15 -7.68 -14.34
C GLN A 30 -14.62 -9.14 -14.38
N GLN A 31 -14.23 -9.87 -15.43
CA GLN A 31 -14.47 -11.33 -15.50
C GLN A 31 -13.56 -12.12 -14.57
N ILE A 32 -12.34 -11.63 -14.34
CA ILE A 32 -11.37 -12.19 -13.41
C ILE A 32 -10.96 -11.05 -12.49
N HIS A 33 -11.11 -11.24 -11.19
CA HIS A 33 -10.63 -10.31 -10.18
C HIS A 33 -9.18 -10.64 -9.81
N GLY A 34 -8.39 -9.62 -9.51
CA GLY A 34 -6.99 -9.76 -9.13
C GLY A 34 -6.36 -8.40 -8.84
N GLY A 35 -5.05 -8.38 -8.56
CA GLY A 35 -4.33 -7.17 -8.16
C GLY A 35 -4.47 -6.80 -6.67
N ALA A 36 -5.19 -7.60 -5.90
CA ALA A 36 -5.24 -7.53 -4.44
C ALA A 36 -5.62 -8.88 -3.86
N ASN A 37 -5.31 -9.13 -2.60
CA ASN A 37 -5.81 -10.28 -1.84
C ASN A 37 -7.07 -9.87 -1.05
N ALA A 38 -8.21 -9.85 -1.71
CA ALA A 38 -9.49 -9.44 -1.10
C ALA A 38 -10.68 -10.19 -1.71
N ARG A 39 -11.73 -10.39 -0.92
CA ARG A 39 -12.95 -11.04 -1.40
C ARG A 39 -13.74 -10.09 -2.32
N PRO A 40 -14.11 -10.47 -3.56
CA PRO A 40 -14.88 -9.58 -4.44
C PRO A 40 -16.38 -9.61 -4.13
N PHE A 41 -17.09 -8.57 -4.57
CA PHE A 41 -18.53 -8.67 -4.82
C PHE A 41 -18.78 -9.33 -6.17
N THR A 42 -19.75 -10.24 -6.22
CA THR A 42 -20.14 -10.96 -7.44
C THR A 42 -21.48 -10.45 -7.95
N THR A 43 -21.63 -10.31 -9.26
CA THR A 43 -22.86 -9.96 -9.96
C THR A 43 -22.98 -10.76 -11.25
N HIS A 44 -24.08 -10.61 -11.98
CA HIS A 44 -24.38 -11.38 -13.17
C HIS A 44 -24.92 -10.48 -14.30
N ILE A 45 -24.39 -10.64 -15.52
CA ILE A 45 -24.85 -9.92 -16.72
C ILE A 45 -25.80 -10.80 -17.56
N ASN A 46 -27.10 -10.52 -17.44
CA ASN A 46 -28.17 -11.33 -18.06
C ASN A 46 -28.02 -11.54 -19.58
N ALA A 47 -27.52 -10.54 -20.31
CA ALA A 47 -27.44 -10.59 -21.78
C ALA A 47 -26.42 -11.62 -22.28
N TYR A 48 -25.40 -11.92 -21.48
CA TYR A 48 -24.32 -12.85 -21.83
C TYR A 48 -24.30 -14.10 -20.95
N ASP A 49 -25.25 -14.22 -20.01
CA ASP A 49 -25.33 -15.31 -19.03
C ASP A 49 -23.97 -15.58 -18.37
N LEU A 50 -23.37 -14.53 -17.80
CA LEU A 50 -21.98 -14.50 -17.33
C LEU A 50 -21.91 -13.84 -15.95
N ASP A 51 -21.11 -14.43 -15.07
CA ASP A 51 -20.75 -13.80 -13.79
C ASP A 51 -19.64 -12.76 -13.98
N LEU A 52 -19.78 -11.65 -13.25
CA LEU A 52 -18.83 -10.55 -13.19
C LEU A 52 -18.51 -10.22 -11.74
N TYR A 53 -17.35 -9.62 -11.53
CA TYR A 53 -16.88 -9.20 -10.22
C TYR A 53 -16.69 -7.69 -10.22
N LEU A 54 -17.11 -7.03 -9.13
CA LEU A 54 -16.65 -5.67 -8.88
C LEU A 54 -15.16 -5.71 -8.55
N ARG A 55 -14.38 -4.82 -9.16
CA ARG A 55 -12.92 -4.82 -9.03
C ARG A 55 -12.47 -4.63 -7.57
N ILE A 56 -11.51 -5.45 -7.18
CA ILE A 56 -10.79 -5.34 -5.90
C ILE A 56 -9.50 -4.51 -6.03
N ALA A 57 -9.02 -4.31 -7.27
CA ALA A 57 -7.97 -3.37 -7.67
C ALA A 57 -8.05 -3.12 -9.21
N PRO A 58 -7.67 -1.92 -9.69
CA PRO A 58 -7.44 -1.65 -11.11
C PRO A 58 -6.09 -2.13 -11.66
N GLU A 59 -5.11 -2.47 -10.81
CA GLU A 59 -3.75 -2.95 -11.12
C GLU A 59 -3.59 -3.66 -12.47
N LEU A 60 -4.24 -4.81 -12.66
CA LEU A 60 -3.94 -5.68 -13.79
C LEU A 60 -4.27 -5.01 -15.14
N TYR A 61 -5.25 -4.12 -15.15
CA TYR A 61 -5.60 -3.38 -16.35
C TYR A 61 -4.68 -2.19 -16.59
N LEU A 62 -4.25 -1.49 -15.54
CA LEU A 62 -3.28 -0.41 -15.66
C LEU A 62 -1.93 -0.96 -16.15
N LYS A 63 -1.49 -2.12 -15.66
CA LYS A 63 -0.30 -2.81 -16.20
C LYS A 63 -0.43 -3.17 -17.68
N ARG A 64 -1.62 -3.56 -18.16
CA ARG A 64 -1.87 -3.78 -19.60
C ARG A 64 -1.71 -2.50 -20.42
N LEU A 65 -2.09 -1.34 -19.89
CA LEU A 65 -1.86 -0.05 -20.54
C LEU A 65 -0.35 0.25 -20.65
N CYS A 66 0.42 -0.03 -19.60
CA CYS A 66 1.88 0.11 -19.64
C CYS A 66 2.52 -0.81 -20.69
N VAL A 67 2.08 -2.07 -20.78
CA VAL A 67 2.50 -2.99 -21.85
C VAL A 67 2.10 -2.46 -23.23
N GLY A 68 0.96 -1.78 -23.34
CA GLY A 68 0.50 -1.09 -24.54
C GLY A 68 1.27 0.18 -24.91
N GLY A 69 2.31 0.56 -24.15
CA GLY A 69 3.18 1.70 -24.42
C GLY A 69 2.82 2.98 -23.67
N LEU A 70 1.83 2.96 -22.76
CA LEU A 70 1.54 4.10 -21.90
C LEU A 70 2.48 4.13 -20.69
N GLU A 71 3.49 4.99 -20.74
CA GLU A 71 4.57 5.00 -19.75
C GLU A 71 4.15 5.53 -18.38
N LYS A 72 3.27 6.53 -18.30
CA LYS A 72 2.80 7.11 -17.03
C LYS A 72 1.28 7.20 -17.02
N VAL A 73 0.64 6.37 -16.20
CA VAL A 73 -0.83 6.33 -16.09
C VAL A 73 -1.24 6.34 -14.63
N PHE A 74 -2.40 6.90 -14.35
CA PHE A 74 -3.04 6.76 -13.05
C PHE A 74 -4.55 6.69 -13.18
N GLU A 75 -5.18 6.07 -12.20
CA GLU A 75 -6.61 6.17 -11.99
C GLU A 75 -6.89 6.59 -10.55
N LEU A 76 -7.80 7.55 -10.36
CA LEU A 76 -8.41 7.83 -9.07
C LEU A 76 -9.88 7.38 -9.11
N GLY A 77 -10.14 6.17 -8.66
CA GLY A 77 -11.42 5.50 -8.88
C GLY A 77 -11.92 4.75 -7.67
N ARG A 78 -13.04 4.04 -7.84
CA ARG A 78 -13.64 3.24 -6.78
C ARG A 78 -13.18 1.78 -6.79
N THR A 79 -12.96 1.24 -5.61
CA THR A 79 -12.60 -0.15 -5.37
C THR A 79 -13.58 -0.76 -4.37
N PHE A 80 -13.85 -2.06 -4.53
CA PHE A 80 -14.86 -2.76 -3.77
C PHE A 80 -14.25 -4.00 -3.10
N ARG A 81 -14.46 -4.18 -1.80
CA ARG A 81 -14.03 -5.37 -1.05
C ARG A 81 -15.20 -5.88 -0.20
N ASN A 82 -15.57 -7.13 -0.42
CA ASN A 82 -16.68 -7.80 0.26
C ASN A 82 -16.21 -8.40 1.59
N GLU A 83 -15.85 -7.50 2.50
CA GLU A 83 -15.25 -7.77 3.80
C GLU A 83 -16.05 -7.09 4.91
N GLY A 84 -15.70 -7.38 6.17
CA GLY A 84 -16.34 -6.76 7.32
C GLY A 84 -16.13 -5.24 7.35
N VAL A 85 -17.18 -4.50 7.73
CA VAL A 85 -17.10 -3.05 7.93
C VAL A 85 -16.46 -2.75 9.27
N SER A 86 -15.51 -1.81 9.29
CA SER A 86 -14.88 -1.33 10.53
C SER A 86 -14.75 0.21 10.48
N TYR A 87 -14.24 0.81 11.56
CA TYR A 87 -13.91 2.24 11.54
C TYR A 87 -12.76 2.58 10.57
N LYS A 88 -11.97 1.58 10.13
CA LYS A 88 -10.93 1.70 9.10
C LYS A 88 -11.39 1.26 7.70
N HIS A 89 -12.39 0.38 7.61
CA HIS A 89 -12.74 -0.32 6.37
C HIS A 89 -14.19 -0.07 5.95
N ASN A 90 -14.36 0.47 4.74
CA ASN A 90 -15.66 0.55 4.07
C ASN A 90 -15.65 -0.37 2.84
N PRO A 91 -16.73 -1.12 2.54
CA PRO A 91 -16.75 -2.07 1.42
C PRO A 91 -16.56 -1.42 0.05
N GLU A 92 -16.76 -0.10 -0.03
CA GLU A 92 -16.53 0.72 -1.20
C GLU A 92 -15.63 1.90 -0.82
N PHE A 93 -14.42 2.01 -1.40
CA PHE A 93 -13.48 3.07 -1.07
C PHE A 93 -12.77 3.62 -2.29
N THR A 94 -12.34 4.87 -2.22
CA THR A 94 -11.59 5.53 -3.31
C THR A 94 -10.12 5.19 -3.18
N MET A 95 -9.52 4.75 -4.28
CA MET A 95 -8.10 4.43 -4.37
C MET A 95 -7.48 5.21 -5.51
N LEU A 96 -6.27 5.70 -5.29
CA LEU A 96 -5.40 6.21 -6.33
C LEU A 96 -4.43 5.08 -6.66
N GLU A 97 -4.35 4.73 -7.93
CA GLU A 97 -3.34 3.79 -8.42
C GLU A 97 -2.58 4.42 -9.58
N ALA A 98 -1.25 4.34 -9.55
CA ALA A 98 -0.37 4.98 -10.52
C ALA A 98 0.76 4.05 -10.94
N TYR A 99 1.09 4.08 -12.22
CA TYR A 99 2.17 3.30 -12.83
C TYR A 99 3.09 4.20 -13.62
N GLN A 100 4.39 3.95 -13.48
CA GLN A 100 5.44 4.62 -14.24
C GLN A 100 6.43 3.57 -14.78
N ALA A 101 6.51 3.46 -16.10
CA ALA A 101 7.51 2.64 -16.78
C ALA A 101 8.93 3.17 -16.50
N PHE A 102 9.90 2.25 -16.46
CA PHE A 102 11.32 2.55 -16.20
C PHE A 102 11.61 3.20 -14.84
N ALA A 103 10.68 3.11 -13.89
CA ALA A 103 10.85 3.51 -12.50
C ALA A 103 10.87 2.29 -11.59
N ASP A 104 11.37 2.48 -10.37
CA ASP A 104 11.30 1.50 -9.29
C ASP A 104 10.54 2.06 -8.08
N HIS A 105 10.35 1.22 -7.07
CA HIS A 105 9.66 1.59 -5.84
C HIS A 105 10.20 2.87 -5.16
N ASP A 106 11.51 3.17 -5.25
CA ASP A 106 12.09 4.39 -4.66
C ASP A 106 11.58 5.67 -5.36
N VAL A 107 11.38 5.64 -6.69
CA VAL A 107 10.73 6.76 -7.41
C VAL A 107 9.30 6.97 -6.93
N MET A 108 8.57 5.88 -6.68
CA MET A 108 7.19 5.95 -6.20
C MET A 108 7.11 6.46 -4.76
N LEU A 109 8.13 6.20 -3.94
CA LEU A 109 8.28 6.71 -2.59
C LEU A 109 8.35 8.24 -2.58
N ASP A 110 9.21 8.82 -3.42
CA ASP A 110 9.32 10.27 -3.56
C ASP A 110 8.03 10.87 -4.11
N LEU A 111 7.42 10.22 -5.11
CA LEU A 111 6.15 10.66 -5.70
C LEU A 111 5.05 10.76 -4.63
N VAL A 112 4.81 9.69 -3.86
CA VAL A 112 3.71 9.67 -2.89
C VAL A 112 3.94 10.69 -1.78
N ARG A 113 5.20 10.87 -1.32
CA ARG A 113 5.54 11.89 -0.32
C ARG A 113 5.15 13.27 -0.82
N GLU A 114 5.58 13.63 -2.03
CA GLU A 114 5.28 14.93 -2.62
C GLU A 114 3.78 15.14 -2.85
N LEU A 115 3.07 14.11 -3.32
CA LEU A 115 1.63 14.19 -3.55
C LEU A 115 0.85 14.40 -2.24
N VAL A 116 1.20 13.67 -1.19
CA VAL A 116 0.54 13.80 0.12
C VAL A 116 0.84 15.15 0.77
N GLN A 117 2.09 15.61 0.74
CA GLN A 117 2.45 16.95 1.25
C GLN A 117 1.79 18.07 0.45
N GLY A 118 1.72 17.94 -0.87
CA GLY A 118 1.03 18.87 -1.75
C GLY A 118 -0.48 18.91 -1.47
N ALA A 119 -1.10 17.74 -1.28
CA ALA A 119 -2.52 17.64 -0.92
C ALA A 119 -2.84 18.25 0.45
N ALA A 120 -1.97 18.02 1.45
CA ALA A 120 -2.08 18.65 2.76
C ALA A 120 -1.94 20.18 2.65
N THR A 121 -0.95 20.67 1.90
CA THR A 121 -0.75 22.10 1.66
C THR A 121 -1.94 22.73 0.96
N ALA A 122 -2.51 22.07 -0.06
CA ALA A 122 -3.70 22.58 -0.74
C ALA A 122 -4.93 22.66 0.19
N ALA A 123 -5.09 21.68 1.08
CA ALA A 123 -6.23 21.60 1.98
C ALA A 123 -6.11 22.52 3.21
N PHE A 124 -4.90 22.72 3.75
CA PHE A 124 -4.65 23.34 5.04
C PHE A 124 -3.65 24.52 5.00
N GLY A 125 -3.07 24.83 3.83
CA GLY A 125 -2.11 25.92 3.63
C GLY A 125 -0.66 25.56 3.97
N THR A 126 -0.42 24.41 4.61
CA THR A 126 0.89 23.91 5.03
C THR A 126 0.87 22.36 5.03
N PRO A 127 2.00 21.65 4.88
CA PRO A 127 2.05 20.19 4.96
C PRO A 127 1.83 19.67 6.38
N VAL A 128 0.57 19.69 6.84
CA VAL A 128 0.17 19.18 8.15
C VAL A 128 -0.90 18.10 8.06
N ALA A 129 -0.86 17.15 9.00
CA ALA A 129 -1.91 16.18 9.23
C ALA A 129 -2.67 16.50 10.52
N HIS A 130 -3.99 16.32 10.51
CA HIS A 130 -4.84 16.48 11.69
C HIS A 130 -5.35 15.13 12.18
N LYS A 131 -5.04 14.77 13.42
CA LYS A 131 -5.48 13.52 14.06
C LYS A 131 -5.81 13.78 15.54
N ASP A 132 -6.97 13.30 15.98
CA ASP A 132 -7.43 13.40 17.38
C ASP A 132 -7.36 14.84 17.97
N GLY A 133 -7.70 15.83 17.14
CA GLY A 133 -7.67 17.24 17.53
C GLY A 133 -6.27 17.87 17.61
N LYS A 134 -5.22 17.14 17.22
CA LYS A 134 -3.84 17.61 17.17
C LYS A 134 -3.37 17.76 15.73
N GLU A 135 -2.46 18.71 15.53
CA GLU A 135 -1.77 18.96 14.27
C GLU A 135 -0.37 18.35 14.33
N TYR A 136 0.06 17.75 13.23
CA TYR A 136 1.35 17.11 13.06
C TYR A 136 2.00 17.64 11.79
N ASP A 137 3.21 18.19 11.91
CA ASP A 137 4.03 18.56 10.76
C ASP A 137 4.44 17.29 10.01
N ILE A 138 4.12 17.23 8.72
CA ILE A 138 4.49 16.14 7.82
C ILE A 138 5.40 16.64 6.67
N SER A 139 5.99 17.83 6.81
CA SER A 139 6.96 18.40 5.87
C SER A 139 8.27 17.63 5.84
N GLY A 140 9.05 17.88 4.78
CA GLY A 140 10.40 17.35 4.65
C GLY A 140 10.45 15.86 4.29
N PRO A 141 11.62 15.22 4.43
CA PRO A 141 11.77 13.80 4.17
C PRO A 141 11.14 12.96 5.29
N TRP A 142 10.52 11.84 4.92
CA TRP A 142 10.01 10.86 5.87
C TRP A 142 11.02 9.74 6.10
N PRO A 143 11.06 9.12 7.30
CA PRO A 143 11.94 7.99 7.55
C PRO A 143 11.67 6.84 6.57
N VAL A 144 12.74 6.21 6.11
CA VAL A 144 12.72 5.00 5.29
C VAL A 144 13.54 3.94 6.01
N ARG A 145 12.93 2.80 6.34
CA ARG A 145 13.59 1.69 7.04
C ARG A 145 13.14 0.35 6.48
N THR A 146 13.95 -0.68 6.68
CA THR A 146 13.55 -2.03 6.27
C THR A 146 12.60 -2.64 7.30
N VAL A 147 11.70 -3.52 6.87
CA VAL A 147 10.78 -4.24 7.76
C VAL A 147 11.54 -5.00 8.85
N TYR A 148 12.63 -5.69 8.47
CA TYR A 148 13.47 -6.41 9.44
C TYR A 148 14.14 -5.49 10.46
N ALA A 149 14.62 -4.31 10.06
CA ALA A 149 15.19 -3.35 10.99
C ALA A 149 14.12 -2.80 11.95
N ALA A 150 12.93 -2.49 11.44
CA ALA A 150 11.83 -1.98 12.24
C ALA A 150 11.34 -3.00 13.27
N VAL A 151 11.18 -4.26 12.87
CA VAL A 151 10.80 -5.35 13.77
C VAL A 151 11.91 -5.64 14.78
N SER A 152 13.19 -5.63 14.36
CA SER A 152 14.33 -5.80 15.26
C SER A 152 14.36 -4.75 16.38
N GLU A 153 14.14 -3.48 16.02
CA GLU A 153 14.06 -2.38 16.97
C GLU A 153 12.90 -2.59 17.96
N ALA A 154 11.72 -2.99 17.47
CA ALA A 154 10.55 -3.24 18.32
C ALA A 154 10.73 -4.44 19.26
N LEU A 155 11.48 -5.47 18.85
CA LEU A 155 11.79 -6.66 19.64
C LEU A 155 12.95 -6.47 20.62
N GLY A 156 13.82 -5.49 20.37
CA GLY A 156 15.11 -5.35 21.06
C GLY A 156 16.10 -6.48 20.77
N GLU A 157 15.87 -7.24 19.69
CA GLU A 157 16.69 -8.38 19.24
C GLU A 157 16.73 -8.38 17.72
N GLU A 158 17.92 -8.55 17.14
CA GLU A 158 18.13 -8.49 15.70
C GLU A 158 17.52 -9.71 14.99
N ILE A 159 16.70 -9.44 13.97
CA ILE A 159 16.24 -10.41 12.99
C ILE A 159 16.62 -9.94 11.58
N HIS A 160 16.78 -10.87 10.66
CA HIS A 160 17.16 -10.60 9.28
C HIS A 160 16.54 -11.64 8.35
N PRO A 161 16.62 -11.50 7.01
CA PRO A 161 15.98 -12.43 6.07
C PRO A 161 16.47 -13.87 6.14
N GLY A 162 17.56 -14.13 6.89
CA GLY A 162 18.11 -15.46 7.12
C GLY A 162 17.82 -16.03 8.50
N THR A 163 17.06 -15.31 9.35
CA THR A 163 16.63 -15.83 10.64
C THR A 163 15.70 -17.02 10.40
N ASP A 164 15.92 -18.11 11.12
CA ASP A 164 15.14 -19.32 10.99
C ASP A 164 13.74 -19.17 11.62
N ILE A 165 12.79 -19.97 11.13
CA ILE A 165 11.39 -19.89 11.56
C ILE A 165 11.20 -20.23 13.05
N GLU A 166 12.03 -21.10 13.64
CA GLU A 166 11.91 -21.47 15.05
C GLU A 166 12.28 -20.28 15.95
N THR A 167 13.34 -19.56 15.58
CA THR A 167 13.72 -18.29 16.23
C THR A 167 12.62 -17.25 16.12
N LEU A 168 12.02 -17.07 14.93
CA LEU A 168 10.92 -16.11 14.74
C LEU A 168 9.69 -16.47 15.57
N LYS A 169 9.30 -17.75 15.62
CA LYS A 169 8.18 -18.24 16.45
C LYS A 169 8.42 -18.02 17.94
N ARG A 170 9.63 -18.27 18.44
CA ARG A 170 10.02 -17.96 19.83
C ARG A 170 9.90 -16.46 20.12
N LEU A 171 10.28 -15.59 19.18
CA LEU A 171 10.17 -14.15 19.32
C LEU A 171 8.70 -13.70 19.33
N CYS A 172 7.85 -14.34 18.52
CA CYS A 172 6.40 -14.13 18.54
C CYS A 172 5.80 -14.50 19.89
N ASP A 173 6.14 -15.67 20.44
CA ASP A 173 5.68 -16.11 21.77
C ASP A 173 6.07 -15.09 22.86
N ARG A 174 7.30 -14.55 22.79
CA ARG A 174 7.79 -13.52 23.72
C ARG A 174 7.04 -12.20 23.58
N ALA A 175 6.73 -11.80 22.35
CA ALA A 175 6.08 -10.53 22.03
C ALA A 175 4.54 -10.59 22.11
N GLY A 176 3.96 -11.78 22.28
CA GLY A 176 2.51 -11.99 22.26
C GLY A 176 1.90 -11.84 20.86
N VAL A 177 2.68 -12.12 19.81
CA VAL A 177 2.25 -12.09 18.41
C VAL A 177 1.73 -13.49 18.04
N PRO A 178 0.48 -13.64 17.57
CA PRO A 178 -0.07 -14.93 17.18
C PRO A 178 0.58 -15.42 15.87
N TYR A 179 0.58 -16.73 15.65
CA TYR A 179 0.92 -17.35 14.37
C TYR A 179 0.23 -18.73 14.28
N THR A 180 0.12 -19.27 13.08
CA THR A 180 -0.41 -20.62 12.81
C THR A 180 0.71 -21.61 12.48
N ALA A 181 0.37 -22.90 12.45
CA ALA A 181 1.33 -23.94 12.09
C ALA A 181 1.78 -23.84 10.62
N ASP A 182 0.90 -23.34 9.75
CA ASP A 182 1.12 -23.22 8.31
C ASP A 182 1.88 -21.93 7.92
N ASP A 183 2.01 -20.99 8.86
CA ASP A 183 2.71 -19.71 8.64
C ASP A 183 4.21 -19.95 8.38
N GLY A 184 4.66 -19.43 7.23
CA GLY A 184 6.05 -19.42 6.82
C GLY A 184 6.86 -18.27 7.42
N HIS A 185 8.09 -18.08 6.94
CA HIS A 185 8.94 -16.97 7.38
C HIS A 185 8.25 -15.63 7.14
N GLY A 186 7.81 -15.37 5.91
CA GLY A 186 7.21 -14.08 5.56
C GLY A 186 5.95 -13.77 6.34
N ASP A 187 5.06 -14.75 6.52
CA ASP A 187 3.81 -14.60 7.27
C ASP A 187 4.09 -14.16 8.71
N VAL A 188 5.04 -14.83 9.38
CA VAL A 188 5.43 -14.53 10.76
C VAL A 188 6.07 -13.15 10.88
N VAL A 189 6.95 -12.76 9.93
CA VAL A 189 7.56 -11.42 9.92
C VAL A 189 6.51 -10.34 9.66
N LEU A 190 5.56 -10.59 8.76
CA LEU A 190 4.48 -9.66 8.45
C LEU A 190 3.58 -9.44 9.67
N GLU A 191 3.16 -10.51 10.36
CA GLU A 191 2.33 -10.38 11.56
C GLU A 191 3.07 -9.64 12.70
N MET A 192 4.37 -9.86 12.88
CA MET A 192 5.19 -9.07 13.81
C MET A 192 5.25 -7.61 13.39
N TYR A 193 5.43 -7.33 12.10
CA TYR A 193 5.46 -5.97 11.56
C TYR A 193 4.14 -5.24 11.84
N GLU A 194 3.00 -5.82 11.48
CA GLU A 194 1.68 -5.21 11.65
C GLU A 194 1.43 -4.82 13.11
N ARG A 195 1.68 -5.73 14.06
CA ARG A 195 1.38 -5.51 15.49
C ARG A 195 2.42 -4.69 16.25
N LEU A 196 3.69 -4.90 15.95
CA LEU A 196 4.78 -4.31 16.73
C LEU A 196 5.25 -2.98 16.15
N VAL A 197 5.04 -2.78 14.84
CA VAL A 197 5.54 -1.63 14.09
C VAL A 197 4.38 -0.79 13.56
N GLU A 198 3.55 -1.34 12.65
CA GLU A 198 2.53 -0.55 11.94
C GLU A 198 1.58 0.15 12.92
N GLU A 199 0.94 -0.59 13.81
CA GLU A 199 -0.03 -0.07 14.80
C GLU A 199 0.53 1.05 15.69
N ARG A 200 1.86 1.10 15.86
CA ARG A 200 2.55 2.04 16.75
C ARG A 200 3.15 3.23 16.01
N THR A 201 3.28 3.16 14.69
CA THR A 201 3.86 4.22 13.86
C THR A 201 3.00 5.49 13.93
N ARG A 202 3.63 6.62 14.30
CA ARG A 202 2.93 7.89 14.52
C ARG A 202 2.99 8.81 13.30
N LEU A 203 4.19 9.17 12.88
CA LEU A 203 4.42 10.04 11.72
C LEU A 203 4.60 9.20 10.46
N PRO A 204 4.33 9.78 9.26
CA PRO A 204 4.54 9.11 7.99
C PRO A 204 5.94 8.46 7.93
N THR A 205 5.97 7.17 7.66
CA THR A 205 7.20 6.35 7.61
C THR A 205 7.03 5.32 6.51
N PHE A 206 8.08 5.13 5.71
CA PHE A 206 8.16 4.06 4.72
C PHE A 206 8.87 2.86 5.33
N ASP A 207 8.17 1.74 5.40
CA ASP A 207 8.75 0.45 5.72
C ASP A 207 8.93 -0.32 4.41
N LYS A 208 10.14 -0.80 4.13
CA LYS A 208 10.50 -1.40 2.84
C LYS A 208 11.17 -2.76 2.94
N ASP A 209 11.37 -3.38 1.79
CA ASP A 209 12.06 -4.65 1.64
C ASP A 209 11.36 -5.78 2.42
N PHE A 210 10.08 -5.98 2.11
CA PHE A 210 9.25 -7.05 2.68
C PHE A 210 9.73 -8.44 2.25
N PRO A 211 9.41 -9.51 2.99
CA PRO A 211 9.63 -10.88 2.54
C PRO A 211 9.02 -11.14 1.15
N THR A 212 9.74 -11.86 0.28
CA THR A 212 9.29 -12.15 -1.09
C THR A 212 8.03 -13.03 -1.14
N ASP A 213 7.93 -14.00 -0.24
CA ASP A 213 6.83 -14.98 -0.16
C ASP A 213 5.46 -14.34 0.11
N VAL A 214 5.42 -13.21 0.82
CA VAL A 214 4.20 -12.41 1.05
C VAL A 214 3.99 -11.28 0.03
N SER A 215 4.79 -11.25 -1.04
CA SER A 215 4.80 -10.18 -2.06
C SER A 215 4.65 -10.74 -3.50
N PRO A 216 3.52 -11.39 -3.84
CA PRO A 216 3.40 -12.26 -5.02
C PRO A 216 3.44 -11.53 -6.38
N LEU A 217 3.14 -10.23 -6.41
CA LEU A 217 3.15 -9.40 -7.64
C LEU A 217 4.40 -8.52 -7.73
N THR A 218 5.31 -8.66 -6.78
CA THR A 218 6.48 -7.81 -6.63
C THR A 218 7.74 -8.51 -7.12
N ARG A 219 8.60 -7.74 -7.77
CA ARG A 219 9.95 -8.16 -8.16
C ARG A 219 10.79 -8.47 -6.92
N GLN A 220 11.54 -9.57 -6.97
CA GLN A 220 12.60 -9.84 -5.99
C GLN A 220 13.61 -8.70 -5.91
N HIS A 221 14.05 -8.41 -4.70
CA HIS A 221 15.03 -7.37 -4.44
C HIS A 221 16.36 -7.69 -5.13
N ARG A 222 16.90 -6.70 -5.85
CA ARG A 222 18.08 -6.86 -6.72
C ARG A 222 19.34 -7.36 -6.00
N THR A 223 19.42 -7.19 -4.69
CA THR A 223 20.58 -7.57 -3.85
C THR A 223 20.33 -8.82 -2.99
N ASP A 224 19.10 -9.06 -2.53
CA ASP A 224 18.77 -10.20 -1.67
C ASP A 224 17.42 -10.79 -2.13
N PRO A 225 17.42 -11.96 -2.81
CA PRO A 225 16.21 -12.51 -3.42
C PRO A 225 15.17 -13.02 -2.41
N ARG A 226 15.46 -12.97 -1.10
CA ARG A 226 14.48 -13.24 -0.03
C ARG A 226 13.59 -12.04 0.28
N LEU A 227 13.97 -10.87 -0.24
CA LEU A 227 13.26 -9.60 -0.09
C LEU A 227 12.57 -9.23 -1.40
N ALA A 228 11.53 -8.41 -1.31
CA ALA A 228 10.80 -7.85 -2.43
C ALA A 228 11.03 -6.33 -2.50
N GLU A 229 11.17 -5.76 -3.70
CA GLU A 229 11.26 -4.29 -3.87
C GLU A 229 9.89 -3.64 -3.67
N ARG A 230 9.42 -3.61 -2.42
CA ARG A 230 8.13 -3.07 -1.99
C ARG A 230 8.34 -2.17 -0.78
N TRP A 231 7.51 -1.14 -0.67
CA TRP A 231 7.31 -0.41 0.58
C TRP A 231 5.83 -0.23 0.89
N ASP A 232 5.55 -0.09 2.18
CA ASP A 232 4.27 0.37 2.71
C ASP A 232 4.50 1.72 3.42
N LEU A 233 3.61 2.68 3.17
CA LEU A 233 3.60 3.99 3.82
C LEU A 233 2.64 3.93 4.99
N VAL A 234 3.15 4.09 6.21
CA VAL A 234 2.35 4.03 7.43
C VAL A 234 2.35 5.37 8.14
N ALA A 235 1.18 5.81 8.60
CA ALA A 235 1.06 6.92 9.54
C ALA A 235 -0.10 6.71 10.50
N PHE A 236 0.05 7.17 11.74
CA PHE A 236 -0.99 7.11 12.77
C PHE A 236 -1.60 5.71 12.98
N GLY A 237 -0.78 4.66 12.91
CA GLY A 237 -1.20 3.28 13.13
C GLY A 237 -2.00 2.68 11.99
N THR A 238 -1.79 3.14 10.75
CA THR A 238 -2.54 2.71 9.57
C THR A 238 -1.69 2.82 8.31
N GLU A 239 -1.68 1.75 7.50
CA GLU A 239 -1.21 1.77 6.12
C GLU A 239 -2.02 2.78 5.27
N LEU A 240 -1.31 3.73 4.64
CA LEU A 240 -1.87 4.74 3.74
C LEU A 240 -1.72 4.37 2.27
N GLY A 241 -0.81 3.45 1.95
CA GLY A 241 -0.60 2.94 0.61
C GLY A 241 0.66 2.12 0.48
N THR A 242 0.77 1.41 -0.63
CA THR A 242 1.88 0.52 -0.97
C THR A 242 2.35 0.79 -2.39
N ALA A 243 3.63 0.57 -2.66
CA ALA A 243 4.15 0.50 -4.02
C ALA A 243 5.33 -0.46 -4.12
N TYR A 244 5.58 -0.95 -5.33
CA TYR A 244 6.60 -1.95 -5.56
C TYR A 244 7.12 -1.96 -7.00
N SER A 245 8.33 -2.46 -7.22
CA SER A 245 8.86 -2.73 -8.56
C SER A 245 8.23 -4.01 -9.12
N SER A 246 7.83 -4.01 -10.39
CA SER A 246 7.34 -5.19 -11.13
C SER A 246 8.37 -5.73 -12.12
#